data_AF-A0A522SWM9-F1
#
_entry.id   AF-A0A522SWM9-F1
#
_cell.length_a   1.000
_cell.length_b   1.000
_cell.length_c   1.000
_cell.angle_alpha   90.00
_cell.angle_beta   90.00
_cell.angle_gamma   90.00
#
_symmetry.space_group_name_H-M   'P 1'
#
loop_
_entity.id
_entity.type
_entity.pdbx_description
1 polymer ?
#
loop_
_entity_poly.entity_id
_entity_poly.type
_entity_poly.pdbx_seq_one_letter_code
_entity_poly.pdbx_strand_id
1 'polypeptide(L)'
;MSKSVFNVAWVGDEPDEVKSKWCLLRAIEWARLPLFVAQPIAPIALLACDPVYVSIVIVAISWVWIFVRMSFVSLWLANSSSMFVHLKWPVALGCGIYLAIHGNYVSSGFAAGWPLVTLVLSFLVPGVPIGVLQQRFASKVMGLQP
;
A
#
# COMPACT_ATOMS: atom_id res chain seq x y z
N MET A 1 6.39 14.19 -21.18
CA MET A 1 5.28 14.43 -20.24
C MET A 1 5.15 13.22 -19.32
N SER A 2 5.41 13.36 -18.03
CA SER A 2 5.25 12.25 -17.05
C SER A 2 3.78 11.85 -16.93
N LYS A 3 3.46 10.55 -16.91
CA LYS A 3 2.08 10.04 -16.73
C LYS A 3 1.36 10.63 -15.50
N SER A 4 2.11 11.09 -14.48
CA SER A 4 1.55 11.79 -13.33
C SER A 4 0.94 13.15 -13.67
N VAL A 5 1.52 13.88 -14.64
CA VAL A 5 1.04 15.20 -15.06
C VAL A 5 -0.25 15.06 -15.88
N PHE A 6 -0.35 14.01 -16.70
CA PHE A 6 -1.56 13.70 -17.47
C PHE A 6 -2.74 13.33 -16.55
N ASN A 7 -2.50 12.51 -15.51
CA ASN A 7 -3.54 12.15 -14.54
C ASN A 7 -4.02 13.35 -13.71
N VAL A 8 -3.13 14.29 -13.37
CA VAL A 8 -3.50 15.50 -12.63
C VAL A 8 -4.30 16.46 -13.51
N ALA A 9 -3.95 16.58 -14.80
CA ALA A 9 -4.70 17.40 -15.76
C ALA A 9 -6.13 16.86 -15.96
N TRP A 10 -6.30 15.55 -16.11
CA TRP A 10 -7.63 14.92 -16.24
C TRP A 10 -8.52 15.15 -15.01
N VAL A 11 -7.95 15.04 -13.80
CA VAL A 11 -8.69 15.31 -12.55
C VAL A 11 -9.08 16.79 -12.42
N GLY A 12 -8.37 17.72 -13.07
CA GLY A 12 -8.64 19.16 -13.02
C GLY A 12 -9.99 19.57 -13.62
N ASP A 13 -10.48 18.84 -14.62
CA ASP A 13 -11.71 19.16 -15.36
C ASP A 13 -12.96 18.47 -14.79
N GLU A 14 -12.79 17.53 -13.86
CA GLU A 14 -13.87 16.79 -13.20
C GLU A 14 -14.57 17.63 -12.09
N PRO A 15 -15.82 17.30 -11.71
CA PRO A 15 -16.52 17.98 -10.62
C PRO A 15 -15.85 17.75 -9.26
N ASP A 16 -16.03 18.69 -8.34
CA ASP A 16 -15.32 18.73 -7.05
C ASP A 16 -15.50 17.47 -6.18
N GLU A 17 -16.65 16.80 -6.31
CA GLU A 17 -16.92 15.54 -5.63
C GLU A 17 -15.95 14.43 -6.08
N VAL A 18 -15.71 14.32 -7.39
CA VAL A 18 -14.81 13.32 -7.98
C VAL A 18 -13.36 13.63 -7.58
N LYS A 19 -12.97 14.90 -7.62
CA LYS A 19 -11.65 15.37 -7.14
C LYS A 19 -11.41 15.00 -5.67
N SER A 20 -12.41 15.21 -4.83
CA SER A 20 -12.35 14.90 -3.39
C SER A 20 -12.20 13.40 -3.15
N LYS A 21 -13.02 12.56 -3.82
CA LYS A 21 -12.93 11.10 -3.77
C LYS A 21 -11.57 10.60 -4.25
N TRP A 22 -11.03 11.18 -5.32
CA TRP A 22 -9.73 10.83 -5.84
C TRP A 22 -8.60 11.15 -4.86
N CYS A 23 -8.61 12.36 -4.28
CA CYS A 23 -7.63 12.76 -3.25
C CYS A 23 -7.73 11.88 -2.00
N LEU A 24 -8.94 11.49 -1.60
CA LEU A 24 -9.17 10.58 -0.49
C LEU A 24 -8.55 9.20 -0.75
N LEU A 25 -8.73 8.65 -1.94
CA LEU A 25 -8.13 7.37 -2.33
C LEU A 25 -6.60 7.44 -2.29
N ARG A 26 -6.00 8.48 -2.85
CA ARG A 26 -4.54 8.67 -2.81
C ARG A 26 -4.02 8.87 -1.39
N ALA A 27 -4.79 9.56 -0.54
CA ALA A 27 -4.48 9.72 0.88
C ALA A 27 -4.45 8.38 1.62
N ILE A 28 -5.44 7.51 1.38
CA ILE A 28 -5.50 6.17 1.95
C ILE A 28 -4.32 5.31 1.47
N GLU A 29 -4.03 5.35 0.18
CA GLU A 29 -2.94 4.58 -0.43
C GLU A 29 -1.57 5.00 0.10
N TRP A 30 -1.32 6.31 0.20
CA TRP A 30 -0.09 6.85 0.79
C TRP A 30 0.03 6.51 2.28
N ALA A 31 -1.06 6.64 3.02
CA ALA A 31 -1.10 6.35 4.45
C ALA A 31 -0.71 4.91 4.78
N ARG A 32 -1.12 3.97 3.93
CA ARG A 32 -0.95 2.51 4.10
C ARG A 32 0.06 1.93 3.10
N LEU A 33 0.93 2.76 2.54
CA LEU A 33 1.88 2.35 1.50
C LEU A 33 2.72 1.10 1.88
N PRO A 34 3.26 0.98 3.11
CA PRO A 34 4.02 -0.21 3.51
C PRO A 34 3.19 -1.50 3.43
N LEU A 35 1.91 -1.44 3.83
CA LEU A 35 1.00 -2.59 3.74
C LEU A 35 0.70 -2.95 2.28
N PHE A 36 0.51 -1.96 1.41
CA PHE A 36 0.30 -2.20 -0.03
C PHE A 36 1.51 -2.86 -0.68
N VAL A 37 2.70 -2.37 -0.37
CA VAL A 37 3.96 -2.92 -0.89
C VAL A 37 4.25 -4.31 -0.32
N ALA A 38 3.87 -4.57 0.93
CA ALA A 38 4.01 -5.88 1.56
C ALA A 38 3.14 -6.96 0.93
N GLN A 39 2.06 -6.63 0.21
CA GLN A 39 1.16 -7.63 -0.37
C GLN A 39 1.85 -8.58 -1.37
N PRO A 40 2.65 -8.11 -2.34
CA PRO A 40 3.44 -8.99 -3.20
C PRO A 40 4.82 -9.35 -2.62
N ILE A 41 5.41 -8.50 -1.77
CA ILE A 41 6.77 -8.77 -1.27
C ILE A 41 6.78 -9.84 -0.18
N ALA A 42 5.79 -9.85 0.71
CA ALA A 42 5.81 -10.75 1.85
C ALA A 42 5.67 -12.23 1.47
N PRO A 43 4.79 -12.66 0.51
CA PRO A 43 4.78 -14.04 0.05
C PRO A 43 6.12 -14.50 -0.54
N ILE A 44 6.87 -13.58 -1.15
CA ILE A 44 8.23 -13.85 -1.65
C ILE A 44 9.21 -13.96 -0.47
N ALA A 45 9.11 -13.09 0.53
CA ALA A 45 9.95 -13.14 1.72
C ALA A 45 9.72 -14.44 2.53
N LEU A 46 8.49 -14.96 2.55
CA LEU A 46 8.14 -16.25 3.17
C LEU A 46 8.84 -17.46 2.52
N LEU A 47 9.43 -17.30 1.33
CA LEU A 47 10.27 -18.35 0.73
C LEU A 47 11.59 -18.56 1.49
N ALA A 48 12.07 -17.54 2.19
CA ALA A 48 13.38 -17.55 2.86
C ALA A 48 13.31 -17.27 4.37
N CYS A 49 12.20 -16.74 4.88
CA CYS A 49 12.09 -16.28 6.25
C CYS A 49 10.85 -16.83 6.96
N ASP A 50 10.93 -16.91 8.29
CA ASP A 50 9.82 -17.31 9.14
C ASP A 50 8.65 -16.31 9.04
N PRO A 51 7.39 -16.78 8.96
CA PRO A 51 6.21 -15.92 8.85
C PRO A 51 6.04 -14.92 9.99
N VAL A 52 6.44 -15.27 11.20
CA VAL A 52 6.40 -14.37 12.36
C VAL A 52 7.40 -13.23 12.16
N TYR A 53 8.62 -13.55 11.72
CA TYR A 53 9.65 -12.55 11.45
C TYR A 53 9.22 -11.57 10.35
N VAL A 54 8.69 -12.08 9.23
CA VAL A 54 8.18 -11.25 8.13
C VAL A 54 7.07 -10.32 8.61
N SER A 55 6.15 -10.83 9.43
CA SER A 55 5.03 -10.04 9.98
C SER A 55 5.51 -8.93 10.91
N ILE A 56 6.45 -9.23 11.82
CA ILE A 56 7.03 -8.25 12.75
C ILE A 56 7.73 -7.12 11.99
N VAL A 57 8.53 -7.46 10.97
CA VAL A 57 9.25 -6.46 10.15
C VAL A 57 8.26 -5.53 9.44
N ILE A 58 7.17 -6.06 8.89
CA ILE A 58 6.15 -5.25 8.20
C ILE A 58 5.45 -4.30 9.18
N VAL A 59 5.12 -4.76 10.38
CA VAL A 59 4.57 -3.91 11.44
C VAL A 59 5.57 -2.82 11.80
N ALA A 60 6.84 -3.17 12.07
CA ALA A 60 7.88 -2.21 12.40
C ALA A 60 8.07 -1.14 11.32
N ILE A 61 8.14 -1.53 10.04
CA ILE A 61 8.20 -0.59 8.91
C ILE A 61 6.96 0.31 8.87
N SER A 62 5.77 -0.24 9.14
CA SER A 62 4.52 0.53 9.16
C SER A 62 4.50 1.57 10.27
N TRP A 63 5.15 1.29 11.41
CA TRP A 63 5.35 2.26 12.48
C TRP A 63 6.34 3.37 12.10
N VAL A 64 7.48 3.01 11.51
CA VAL A 64 8.45 4.00 11.00
C VAL A 64 7.83 4.89 9.92
N TRP A 65 6.93 4.34 9.11
CA TRP A 65 6.22 5.07 8.05
C TRP A 65 5.37 6.23 8.57
N ILE A 66 4.98 6.24 9.85
CA ILE A 66 4.24 7.37 10.44
C ILE A 66 5.01 8.67 10.30
N PHE A 67 6.33 8.64 10.50
CA PHE A 67 7.18 9.83 10.41
C PHE A 67 7.33 10.29 8.96
N VAL A 68 7.53 9.35 8.04
CA VAL A 68 7.71 9.63 6.62
C VAL A 68 6.43 10.18 6.00
N ARG A 69 5.29 9.54 6.26
CA ARG A 69 4.00 9.90 5.63
C ARG A 69 3.51 11.30 6.04
N MET A 70 3.93 11.80 7.20
CA MET A 70 3.59 13.14 7.69
C MET A 70 4.62 14.19 7.29
N SER A 71 5.84 13.80 6.91
CA SER A 71 6.88 14.73 6.49
C SER A 71 6.66 15.24 5.06
N PHE A 72 6.24 14.36 4.14
CA PHE A 72 5.94 14.75 2.77
C PHE A 72 4.90 13.84 2.13
N VAL A 73 4.40 14.27 0.97
CA VAL A 73 3.39 13.56 0.19
C VAL A 73 3.84 13.49 -1.27
N SER A 74 3.85 12.29 -1.86
CA SER A 74 4.20 12.09 -3.28
C SER A 74 3.04 11.45 -4.04
N LEU A 75 2.49 12.20 -4.99
CA LEU A 75 1.44 11.74 -5.91
C LEU A 75 1.88 10.56 -6.78
N TRP A 76 3.16 10.54 -7.18
CA TRP A 76 3.68 9.47 -8.02
C TRP A 76 3.77 8.15 -7.25
N LEU A 77 4.34 8.15 -6.04
CA LEU A 77 4.41 6.94 -5.22
C LEU A 77 3.00 6.46 -4.83
N ALA A 78 2.11 7.39 -4.46
CA ALA A 78 0.71 7.08 -4.17
C ALA A 78 -0.06 6.60 -5.41
N ASN A 79 0.47 6.75 -6.63
CA ASN A 79 -0.12 6.14 -7.82
C ASN A 79 0.39 4.71 -8.04
N SER A 80 1.68 4.49 -7.82
CA SER A 80 2.31 3.18 -7.96
C SER A 80 1.80 2.16 -6.93
N SER A 81 1.35 2.61 -5.74
CA SER A 81 0.74 1.73 -4.71
C SER A 81 -0.39 0.86 -5.26
N SER A 82 -1.23 1.41 -6.15
CA SER A 82 -2.37 0.70 -6.72
C SER A 82 -1.95 -0.51 -7.56
N MET A 83 -0.75 -0.52 -8.16
CA MET A 83 -0.29 -1.64 -8.97
C MET A 83 0.02 -2.88 -8.12
N PHE A 84 0.48 -2.70 -6.88
CA PHE A 84 0.82 -3.80 -5.98
C PHE A 84 -0.42 -4.59 -5.52
N VAL A 85 -1.60 -3.96 -5.50
CA VAL A 85 -2.87 -4.61 -5.15
C VAL A 85 -3.25 -5.68 -6.16
N HIS A 86 -3.03 -5.44 -7.44
CA HIS A 86 -3.35 -6.42 -8.49
C HIS A 86 -2.36 -7.60 -8.47
N LEU A 87 -1.10 -7.33 -8.09
CA LEU A 87 -0.05 -8.34 -8.09
C LEU A 87 -0.14 -9.31 -6.89
N LYS A 88 -0.93 -8.99 -5.86
CA LYS A 88 -1.01 -9.79 -4.64
C LYS A 88 -1.49 -11.22 -4.86
N TRP A 89 -2.49 -11.44 -5.72
CA TRP A 89 -3.09 -12.76 -5.92
C TRP A 89 -2.19 -13.72 -6.71
N PRO A 90 -1.64 -13.33 -7.88
CA PRO A 90 -0.71 -14.20 -8.61
C PRO A 90 0.51 -14.60 -7.77
N VAL A 91 1.07 -13.64 -7.03
CA VAL A 91 2.27 -13.88 -6.21
C VAL A 91 1.96 -14.75 -5.00
N ALA A 92 0.86 -14.47 -4.27
CA ALA A 92 0.46 -15.29 -3.13
C ALA A 92 0.19 -16.75 -3.54
N LEU A 93 -0.53 -16.97 -4.65
CA LEU A 93 -0.81 -18.31 -5.15
C LEU A 93 0.46 -19.02 -5.65
N GLY A 94 1.31 -18.31 -6.42
CA GLY A 94 2.57 -18.87 -6.92
C GLY A 94 3.52 -19.30 -5.80
N CYS A 95 3.76 -18.42 -4.82
CA CYS A 95 4.60 -18.73 -3.66
C CYS A 95 3.99 -19.84 -2.79
N GLY A 96 2.67 -19.83 -2.61
CA GLY A 96 1.95 -20.86 -1.85
C GLY A 96 2.12 -22.26 -2.46
N ILE A 97 1.95 -22.38 -3.78
CA ILE A 97 2.15 -23.64 -4.51
C ILE A 97 3.60 -24.09 -4.42
N TYR A 98 4.55 -23.17 -4.63
CA TYR A 98 5.98 -23.49 -4.54
C TYR A 98 6.36 -24.05 -3.17
N LEU A 99 5.92 -23.41 -2.08
CA LEU A 99 6.18 -23.87 -0.71
C LEU A 99 5.50 -25.20 -0.39
N ALA A 100 4.30 -25.45 -0.94
CA ALA A 100 3.61 -26.72 -0.78
C ALA A 100 4.40 -27.88 -1.42
N ILE A 101 4.99 -27.66 -2.61
CA ILE A 101 5.82 -28.66 -3.29
C ILE A 101 7.08 -28.98 -2.46
N HIS A 102 7.65 -27.99 -1.76
CA HIS A 102 8.83 -28.16 -0.91
C HIS A 102 8.50 -28.68 0.51
N GLY A 103 7.25 -29.06 0.77
CA GLY A 103 6.83 -29.66 2.05
C GLY A 103 6.67 -28.68 3.22
N ASN A 104 6.80 -27.37 3.00
CA ASN A 104 6.61 -26.36 4.04
C ASN A 104 5.16 -25.86 4.05
N TYR A 105 4.27 -26.69 4.61
CA TYR A 105 2.83 -26.42 4.62
C TYR A 105 2.44 -25.20 5.46
N VAL A 106 3.18 -24.91 6.54
CA VAL A 106 2.91 -23.75 7.41
C VAL A 106 3.11 -22.44 6.63
N SER A 107 4.27 -22.30 5.97
CA SER A 107 4.59 -21.10 5.19
C SER A 107 3.76 -21.03 3.92
N SER A 108 3.41 -22.17 3.33
CA SER A 108 2.49 -22.25 2.18
C SER A 108 1.10 -21.69 2.52
N GLY A 109 0.51 -22.12 3.64
CA GLY A 109 -0.76 -21.60 4.12
C GLY A 109 -0.71 -20.10 4.43
N PHE A 110 0.38 -19.64 5.07
CA PHE A 110 0.61 -18.21 5.33
C PHE A 110 0.77 -17.38 4.05
N ALA A 111 1.48 -17.89 3.04
CA ALA A 111 1.70 -17.20 1.78
C ALA A 111 0.41 -17.10 0.95
N ALA A 112 -0.36 -18.20 0.85
CA ALA A 112 -1.64 -18.21 0.15
C ALA A 112 -2.71 -17.37 0.88
N GLY A 113 -2.71 -17.43 2.21
CA GLY A 113 -3.59 -16.65 3.08
C GLY A 113 -3.10 -15.22 3.34
N TRP A 114 -1.99 -14.79 2.75
CA TRP A 114 -1.36 -13.50 3.04
C TRP A 114 -2.32 -12.29 2.92
N PRO A 115 -3.22 -12.21 1.92
CA PRO A 115 -4.21 -11.12 1.86
C PRO A 115 -5.07 -11.01 3.12
N LEU A 116 -5.44 -12.12 3.75
CA LEU A 116 -6.19 -12.13 5.02
C LEU A 116 -5.30 -11.72 6.19
N VAL A 117 -4.05 -12.20 6.21
CA VAL A 117 -3.06 -11.80 7.23
C VAL A 117 -2.85 -10.29 7.21
N THR A 118 -2.72 -9.68 6.03
CA THR A 118 -2.57 -8.21 5.93
C THR A 118 -3.78 -7.43 6.45
N LEU A 119 -4.99 -8.01 6.38
CA LEU A 119 -6.18 -7.42 6.98
C LEU A 119 -6.09 -7.42 8.50
N VAL A 120 -5.63 -8.51 9.10
CA VAL A 120 -5.37 -8.59 10.55
C VAL A 120 -4.26 -7.63 10.96
N LEU A 121 -3.15 -7.60 10.22
CA LEU A 121 -2.03 -6.69 10.49
C LEU A 121 -2.45 -5.22 10.41
N SER A 122 -3.45 -4.88 9.59
CA SER A 122 -3.93 -3.50 9.47
C SER A 122 -4.52 -2.95 10.77
N PHE A 123 -5.01 -3.80 11.67
CA PHE A 123 -5.46 -3.41 13.02
C PHE A 123 -4.30 -3.12 13.98
N LEU A 124 -3.13 -3.69 13.72
CA LEU A 124 -1.92 -3.46 14.53
C LEU A 124 -1.12 -2.23 14.08
N VAL A 125 -1.44 -1.70 12.89
CA VAL A 125 -0.83 -0.48 12.37
C VAL A 125 -1.54 0.75 12.93
N PRO A 126 -0.79 1.76 13.41
CA PRO A 126 -1.37 2.94 14.04
C PRO A 126 -2.30 3.71 13.10
N GLY A 127 -3.38 4.22 13.70
CA GLY A 127 -4.41 5.01 13.03
C GLY A 127 -3.85 6.19 12.23
N VAL A 128 -4.59 6.60 11.21
CA VAL A 128 -4.15 7.62 10.26
C VAL A 128 -5.14 8.78 10.22
N PRO A 129 -4.69 10.03 10.40
CA PRO A 129 -5.52 11.20 10.11
C PRO A 129 -5.65 11.38 8.59
N ILE A 130 -6.54 10.62 7.96
CA ILE A 130 -6.75 10.63 6.50
C ILE A 130 -7.18 12.02 6.00
N GLY A 131 -7.95 12.78 6.79
CA GLY A 131 -8.40 14.12 6.41
C GLY A 131 -7.26 15.12 6.19
N VAL A 132 -6.21 15.08 7.01
CA VAL A 132 -5.04 15.96 6.87
C VAL A 132 -4.25 15.61 5.59
N LEU A 133 -4.12 14.32 5.31
CA LEU A 133 -3.47 13.84 4.09
C LEU A 133 -4.27 14.20 2.84
N GLN A 134 -5.60 14.06 2.89
CA GLN A 134 -6.50 14.46 1.81
C GLN A 134 -6.35 15.95 1.47
N GLN A 135 -6.31 16.83 2.49
CA GLN A 135 -6.09 18.26 2.28
C GLN A 135 -4.74 18.57 1.63
N ARG A 136 -3.67 17.86 2.04
CA ARG A 136 -2.33 18.02 1.44
C ARG A 136 -2.24 17.51 0.00
N PHE A 137 -3.02 16.49 -0.35
CA PHE A 137 -3.16 16.05 -1.74
C PHE A 137 -3.97 17.05 -2.57
N ALA A 138 -5.08 17.55 -1.99
CA ALA A 138 -5.95 18.53 -2.63
C ALA A 138 -5.20 19.85 -2.93
N SER A 139 -4.38 20.34 -2.00
CA SER A 139 -3.56 21.54 -2.21
C SER A 139 -2.53 21.37 -3.33
N LYS A 140 -1.89 20.19 -3.41
CA LYS A 140 -0.97 19.86 -4.51
C LYS A 140 -1.63 19.75 -5.87
N VAL A 141 -2.86 19.24 -5.94
CA VAL A 141 -3.61 19.08 -7.20
C VAL A 141 -4.17 20.41 -7.68
N MET A 142 -4.69 21.24 -6.77
CA MET A 142 -5.27 22.54 -7.09
C MET A 142 -4.22 23.65 -7.33
N GLY A 143 -2.93 23.35 -7.20
CA GLY A 143 -1.86 24.34 -7.36
C GLY A 143 -1.83 25.41 -6.25
N LEU A 144 -2.66 25.27 -5.22
CA LEU A 144 -2.64 26.10 -4.02
C LEU A 144 -1.47 25.65 -3.14
N GLN A 145 -0.26 26.10 -3.49
CA GLN A 145 0.83 26.11 -2.52
C GLN A 145 0.48 27.12 -1.41
N PRO A 146 0.64 26.78 -0.12
CA PRO A 146 1.07 27.79 0.83
C PRO A 146 2.50 28.25 0.51
#